data_AF-A0A1B6GV95-F1
#
_entry.id   AF-A0A1B6GV95-F1
#
_cell.length_a   1.000
_cell.length_b   1.000
_cell.length_c   1.000
_cell.angle_alpha   90.00
_cell.angle_beta   90.00
_cell.angle_gamma   90.00
#
_symmetry.space_group_name_H-M   'P 1'
#
loop_
_entity.id
_entity.type
_entity.pdbx_description
1 polymer ?
#
loop_
_entity_poly.entity_id
_entity_poly.type
_entity_poly.pdbx_seq_one_letter_code
_entity_poly.pdbx_strand_id
1 'polypeptide(L)'
;RQVFDKDGFFCSGDAGFCNHQGHLFHRGRVSDLITYKGVKVAPAEAEEVLMSHPAILEAVVIGKAHPTDTQHCTAFVVRRPGSRVTEEEIAAFVNGQVDDMRKLRGGVHFVKSLPRIAVGKVIRKVLRT
;
A
#
# COMPACT_ATOMS: atom_id res chain seq x y z
N ARG A 1 12.03 12.46 -15.08
CA ARG A 1 11.31 11.19 -15.36
C ARG A 1 11.10 11.15 -16.86
N GLN A 2 11.60 10.12 -17.54
CA GLN A 2 11.44 10.00 -19.00
C GLN A 2 9.98 9.65 -19.30
N VAL A 3 9.34 10.42 -20.18
CA VAL A 3 7.90 10.27 -20.52
C VAL A 3 7.72 9.18 -21.58
N PHE A 4 8.72 9.00 -22.43
CA PHE A 4 8.80 7.96 -23.44
C PHE A 4 10.06 7.12 -23.22
N ASP A 5 9.99 5.82 -23.47
CA ASP A 5 11.19 4.97 -23.50
C ASP A 5 12.00 5.18 -24.79
N LYS A 6 13.09 4.42 -24.93
CA LYS A 6 13.99 4.50 -26.10
C LYS A 6 13.31 4.09 -27.41
N ASP A 7 12.20 3.36 -27.34
CA ASP A 7 11.47 2.82 -28.50
C ASP A 7 10.21 3.67 -28.79
N GLY A 8 9.98 4.76 -28.05
CA GLY A 8 8.90 5.71 -28.25
C GLY A 8 7.60 5.39 -27.52
N PHE A 9 7.60 4.41 -26.60
CA PHE A 9 6.39 4.06 -25.84
C PHE A 9 6.21 4.97 -24.62
N PHE A 10 4.96 5.39 -24.40
CA PHE A 10 4.61 6.22 -23.24
C PHE A 10 4.72 5.44 -21.93
N CYS A 11 5.55 5.94 -21.02
CA CYS A 11 5.76 5.38 -19.70
C CYS A 11 4.67 5.86 -18.72
N SER A 12 3.50 5.19 -18.69
CA SER A 12 2.38 5.54 -17.80
C SER A 12 2.78 5.65 -16.32
N GLY A 13 3.73 4.83 -15.89
CA GLY A 13 4.15 4.71 -14.51
C GLY A 13 3.22 3.86 -13.64
N ASP A 14 2.29 3.15 -14.28
CA ASP A 14 1.43 2.15 -13.65
C ASP A 14 2.09 0.76 -13.76
N ALA A 15 1.91 -0.04 -12.73
CA ALA A 15 2.34 -1.43 -12.67
C ALA A 15 1.15 -2.32 -13.01
N GLY A 16 1.36 -3.36 -13.81
CA GLY A 16 0.33 -4.30 -14.18
C GLY A 16 0.89 -5.46 -14.98
N PHE A 17 0.02 -6.40 -15.34
CA PHE A 17 0.38 -7.52 -16.21
C PHE A 17 -0.82 -7.90 -17.08
N CYS A 18 -0.55 -8.44 -18.27
CA CYS A 18 -1.57 -9.06 -19.11
C CYS A 18 -1.53 -10.57 -18.91
N ASN A 19 -2.70 -11.20 -18.76
CA ASN A 19 -2.79 -12.65 -18.76
C ASN A 19 -2.76 -13.20 -20.20
N HIS A 20 -2.76 -14.53 -20.34
CA HIS A 20 -2.67 -15.19 -21.66
C HIS A 20 -3.93 -14.98 -22.52
N GLN A 21 -5.03 -14.50 -21.94
CA GLN A 21 -6.27 -14.17 -22.62
C GLN A 21 -6.33 -12.70 -23.05
N GLY A 22 -5.26 -11.91 -22.82
CA GLY A 22 -5.21 -10.49 -23.17
C GLY A 22 -5.88 -9.56 -22.17
N HIS A 23 -6.30 -10.04 -21.00
CA HIS A 23 -6.86 -9.18 -19.95
C HIS A 23 -5.74 -8.47 -19.17
N LEU A 24 -5.87 -7.15 -19.04
CA LEU A 24 -4.94 -6.30 -18.31
C LEU A 24 -5.35 -6.17 -16.83
N PHE A 25 -4.42 -6.49 -15.92
CA PHE A 25 -4.60 -6.37 -14.48
C PHE A 25 -3.73 -5.24 -13.92
N HIS A 26 -4.35 -4.27 -13.27
CA HIS A 26 -3.69 -3.11 -12.68
C HIS A 26 -3.23 -3.41 -11.24
N ARG A 27 -1.96 -3.14 -10.94
CA ARG A 27 -1.32 -3.33 -9.61
C ARG A 27 -0.93 -2.01 -8.93
N GLY A 28 -1.44 -0.87 -9.40
CA GLY A 28 -1.15 0.44 -8.82
C GLY A 28 0.01 1.16 -9.51
N ARG A 29 0.59 2.15 -8.83
CA ARG A 29 1.72 2.94 -9.37
C ARG A 29 3.04 2.22 -9.11
N VAL A 30 3.93 2.23 -10.09
CA VAL A 30 5.31 1.71 -9.92
C VAL A 30 6.03 2.37 -8.75
N SER A 31 5.78 3.67 -8.51
CA SER A 31 6.35 4.43 -7.39
C SER A 31 5.83 4.01 -6.01
N ASP A 32 4.73 3.27 -5.97
CA ASP A 32 4.00 2.92 -4.75
C ASP A 32 4.22 1.45 -4.37
N LEU A 33 4.85 0.66 -5.24
CA LEU A 33 5.27 -0.71 -4.94
C LEU A 33 6.27 -0.74 -3.78
N ILE A 34 6.05 -1.68 -2.88
CA ILE A 34 6.88 -1.93 -1.71
C ILE A 34 7.93 -2.98 -2.08
N THR A 35 9.19 -2.74 -1.73
CA THR A 35 10.28 -3.69 -2.01
C THR A 35 10.64 -4.41 -0.71
N TYR A 36 10.22 -5.66 -0.58
CA TYR A 36 10.56 -6.51 0.57
C TYR A 36 11.48 -7.63 0.11
N LYS A 37 12.71 -7.67 0.64
CA LYS A 37 13.72 -8.69 0.31
C LYS A 37 13.88 -8.93 -1.21
N GLY A 38 13.97 -7.85 -1.98
CA GLY A 38 14.15 -7.88 -3.43
C GLY A 38 12.88 -8.12 -4.25
N VAL A 39 11.73 -8.39 -3.62
CA VAL A 39 10.47 -8.64 -4.31
C VAL A 39 9.55 -7.43 -4.22
N LYS A 40 8.87 -7.12 -5.34
CA LYS A 40 7.90 -6.04 -5.44
C LYS A 40 6.52 -6.51 -4.99
N VAL A 41 5.99 -5.84 -3.98
CA VAL A 41 4.70 -6.11 -3.35
C VAL A 41 3.77 -4.92 -3.60
N ALA A 42 2.55 -5.21 -4.06
CA ALA A 42 1.53 -4.19 -4.23
C ALA A 42 0.82 -3.95 -2.87
N PRO A 43 0.71 -2.69 -2.40
CA PRO A 43 0.05 -2.38 -1.13
C PRO A 43 -1.46 -2.64 -1.16
N ALA A 44 -2.07 -2.60 -2.35
CA ALA A 44 -3.53 -2.68 -2.54
C ALA A 44 -4.17 -3.91 -1.89
N GLU A 45 -3.47 -5.05 -1.85
CA GLU A 45 -3.98 -6.29 -1.28
C GLU A 45 -4.08 -6.22 0.25
N ALA A 46 -3.06 -5.66 0.93
CA ALA A 46 -3.13 -5.41 2.37
C ALA A 46 -4.15 -4.30 2.70
N GLU A 47 -4.31 -3.31 1.81
CA GLU A 47 -5.33 -2.26 1.93
C GLU A 47 -6.75 -2.82 1.82
N GLU A 48 -6.99 -3.75 0.92
CA GLU A 48 -8.28 -4.41 0.76
C GLU A 48 -8.67 -5.17 2.04
N VAL A 49 -7.73 -5.93 2.62
CA VAL A 49 -7.94 -6.59 3.91
C VAL A 49 -8.21 -5.58 5.01
N LEU A 50 -7.43 -4.49 5.11
CA LEU A 50 -7.69 -3.42 6.08
C LEU A 50 -9.10 -2.83 5.93
N MET A 51 -9.52 -2.55 4.70
CA MET A 51 -10.84 -1.98 4.40
C MET A 51 -12.00 -2.93 4.69
N SER A 52 -11.75 -4.24 4.79
CA SER A 52 -12.76 -5.21 5.23
C SER A 52 -13.06 -5.15 6.74
N HIS A 53 -12.18 -4.54 7.55
CA HIS A 53 -12.38 -4.48 8.99
C HIS A 53 -13.44 -3.41 9.37
N PRO A 54 -14.50 -3.74 10.12
CA PRO A 54 -15.60 -2.82 10.43
C PRO A 54 -15.19 -1.56 11.21
N ALA A 55 -14.06 -1.60 11.92
CA ALA A 55 -13.54 -0.52 12.73
C ALA A 55 -12.76 0.53 11.91
N ILE A 56 -12.43 0.23 10.66
CA ILE A 56 -11.61 1.07 9.78
C ILE A 56 -12.54 1.90 8.88
N LEU A 57 -12.29 3.21 8.87
CA LEU A 57 -12.94 4.14 7.96
C LEU A 57 -12.17 4.24 6.65
N GLU A 58 -10.85 4.38 6.73
CA GLU A 58 -9.93 4.47 5.60
C GLU A 58 -8.56 3.90 6.00
N ALA A 59 -7.83 3.36 5.04
CA ALA A 59 -6.46 2.91 5.25
C ALA A 59 -5.60 3.11 3.99
N VAL A 60 -4.29 3.25 4.22
CA VAL A 60 -3.27 3.21 3.17
C VAL A 60 -2.03 2.49 3.69
N VAL A 61 -1.38 1.72 2.83
CA VAL A 61 -0.17 0.97 3.13
C VAL A 61 0.99 1.52 2.33
N ILE A 62 2.13 1.74 2.98
CA ILE A 62 3.36 2.19 2.33
C ILE A 62 4.53 1.30 2.70
N GLY A 63 5.59 1.35 1.89
CA GLY A 63 6.87 0.74 2.22
C GLY A 63 7.72 1.70 3.06
N LYS A 64 7.98 1.37 4.32
CA LYS A 64 8.93 2.07 5.19
C LYS A 64 10.30 1.39 5.09
N ALA A 65 11.37 2.18 4.99
CA ALA A 65 12.73 1.64 4.84
C ALA A 65 13.11 0.74 6.03
N HIS A 66 13.78 -0.37 5.74
CA HIS A 66 14.29 -1.31 6.74
C HIS A 66 15.75 -1.67 6.42
N PRO A 67 16.67 -1.68 7.41
CA PRO A 67 18.11 -1.89 7.17
C PRO A 67 18.47 -3.18 6.41
N THR A 68 17.76 -4.27 6.67
CA THR A 68 18.07 -5.60 6.07
C THR A 68 17.08 -6.01 4.99
N ASP A 69 15.83 -5.59 5.10
CA ASP A 69 14.72 -6.15 4.31
C ASP A 69 14.31 -5.20 3.18
N THR A 70 15.08 -4.12 2.98
CA THR A 70 14.80 -3.00 2.08
C THR A 70 13.62 -2.15 2.56
N GLN A 71 12.41 -2.72 2.58
CA GLN A 71 11.21 -2.05 3.10
C GLN A 71 10.27 -3.03 3.80
N HIS A 72 9.55 -2.54 4.81
CA HIS A 72 8.42 -3.23 5.42
C HIS A 72 7.11 -2.51 5.09
N CYS A 73 6.01 -3.26 5.00
CA CYS A 73 4.68 -2.68 4.89
C CYS A 73 4.31 -2.00 6.21
N THR A 74 3.93 -0.72 6.14
CA THR A 74 3.40 0.08 7.25
C THR A 74 2.03 0.60 6.87
N ALA A 75 1.03 0.42 7.74
CA ALA A 75 -0.32 0.92 7.50
C ALA A 75 -0.56 2.24 8.25
N PHE A 76 -1.24 3.18 7.59
CA PHE A 76 -1.83 4.36 8.21
C PHE A 76 -3.34 4.23 8.13
N VAL A 77 -4.00 4.30 9.29
CA VAL A 77 -5.40 3.94 9.44
C VAL A 77 -6.18 5.09 10.07
N VAL A 78 -7.33 5.42 9.47
CA VAL A 78 -8.35 6.27 10.08
C VAL A 78 -9.40 5.35 10.67
N ARG A 79 -9.60 5.43 11.98
CA ARG A 79 -10.64 4.65 12.68
C ARG A 79 -12.01 5.26 12.44
N ARG A 80 -13.04 4.41 12.42
CA ARG A 80 -14.42 4.90 12.56
C ARG A 80 -14.62 5.53 13.94
N PRO A 81 -15.45 6.57 14.04
CA PRO A 81 -15.78 7.19 15.33
C PRO A 81 -16.27 6.15 16.35
N GLY A 82 -15.79 6.24 17.59
CA GLY A 82 -16.16 5.32 18.67
C GLY A 82 -15.41 3.97 18.69
N SER A 83 -14.64 3.65 17.65
CA SER A 83 -13.80 2.45 17.65
C SER A 83 -12.67 2.53 18.68
N ARG A 84 -12.41 1.41 19.37
CA ARG A 84 -11.32 1.25 20.35
C ARG A 84 -10.26 0.25 19.90
N VAL A 85 -10.30 -0.19 18.64
CA VAL A 85 -9.33 -1.15 18.11
C VAL A 85 -7.90 -0.61 18.23
N THR A 86 -6.96 -1.49 18.60
CA THR A 86 -5.54 -1.15 18.78
C THR A 86 -4.74 -1.41 17.51
N GLU A 87 -3.51 -0.89 17.46
CA GLU A 87 -2.59 -1.08 16.33
C GLU A 87 -2.20 -2.56 16.20
N GLU A 88 -2.01 -3.24 17.32
CA GLU A 88 -1.68 -4.67 17.40
C GLU A 88 -2.84 -5.55 16.92
N GLU A 89 -4.07 -5.22 17.30
CA GLU A 89 -5.27 -5.95 16.84
C GLU A 89 -5.43 -5.85 15.32
N ILE A 90 -5.26 -4.65 14.76
CA ILE A 90 -5.30 -4.45 13.30
C ILE A 90 -4.15 -5.18 12.60
N ALA A 91 -2.93 -5.08 13.14
CA ALA A 91 -1.78 -5.76 12.56
C ALA A 91 -1.98 -7.27 12.56
N ALA A 92 -2.46 -7.85 13.67
CA ALA A 92 -2.75 -9.27 13.78
C ALA A 92 -3.85 -9.71 12.80
N PHE A 93 -4.94 -8.94 12.70
CA PHE A 93 -6.03 -9.20 11.76
C PHE A 93 -5.55 -9.27 10.31
N VAL A 94 -4.73 -8.31 9.87
CA VAL A 94 -4.20 -8.28 8.50
C VAL A 94 -3.19 -9.40 8.29
N ASN A 95 -2.25 -9.57 9.24
CA ASN A 95 -1.16 -10.54 9.11
C ASN A 95 -1.64 -12.00 9.09
N GLY A 96 -2.85 -12.27 9.60
CA GLY A 96 -3.49 -13.59 9.53
C GLY A 96 -4.15 -13.90 8.19
N GLN A 97 -4.31 -12.92 7.29
CA GLN A 97 -5.04 -13.07 6.03
C GLN A 97 -4.19 -12.83 4.78
N VAL A 98 -3.00 -12.23 4.94
CA VAL A 98 -2.09 -11.93 3.83
C VAL A 98 -0.86 -12.84 3.84
N ASP A 99 -0.28 -13.05 2.66
CA ASP A 99 1.00 -13.74 2.54
C ASP A 99 2.10 -13.02 3.34
N ASP A 100 3.16 -13.77 3.67
CA ASP A 100 4.26 -13.28 4.49
C ASP A 100 4.82 -11.93 4.01
N MET A 101 4.96 -11.74 2.70
CA MET A 101 5.56 -10.54 2.10
C MET A 101 4.74 -9.25 2.29
N ARG A 102 3.45 -9.39 2.61
CA ARG A 102 2.48 -8.29 2.75
C ARG A 102 2.17 -7.95 4.20
N LYS A 103 2.70 -8.73 5.15
CA LYS A 103 2.51 -8.48 6.57
C LYS A 103 2.99 -7.07 6.96
N LEU A 104 2.24 -6.44 7.84
CA LEU A 104 2.44 -5.08 8.34
C LEU A 104 3.59 -5.01 9.36
N ARG A 105 4.78 -5.49 8.98
CA ARG A 105 5.98 -5.53 9.84
C ARG A 105 6.46 -4.13 10.24
N GLY A 106 6.17 -3.14 9.42
CA GLY A 106 6.49 -1.75 9.70
C GLY A 106 5.45 -1.07 10.60
N GLY A 107 4.49 -1.83 11.13
CA GLY A 107 3.48 -1.37 12.09
C GLY A 107 2.20 -0.83 11.46
N VAL A 108 1.27 -0.49 12.33
CA VAL A 108 0.02 0.22 12.04
C VAL A 108 0.10 1.55 12.80
N HIS A 109 -0.33 2.64 12.18
CA HIS A 109 -0.35 3.96 12.81
C HIS A 109 -1.73 4.59 12.63
N PHE A 110 -2.37 4.95 13.74
CA PHE A 110 -3.63 5.69 13.65
C PHE A 110 -3.40 7.18 13.35
N VAL A 111 -4.12 7.68 12.35
CA VAL A 111 -4.12 9.09 11.97
C VAL A 111 -5.54 9.65 11.98
N LYS A 112 -5.67 10.96 12.21
CA LYS A 112 -6.96 11.65 12.16
C LYS A 112 -7.53 11.68 10.74
N SER A 113 -6.65 11.80 9.75
CA SER A 113 -6.99 11.86 8.33
C SER A 113 -5.78 11.51 7.48
N LEU A 114 -6.01 10.95 6.29
CA LEU A 114 -4.95 10.73 5.31
C LEU A 114 -4.64 12.01 4.53
N PRO A 115 -3.36 12.32 4.23
CA PRO A 115 -2.99 13.48 3.44
C PRO A 115 -3.47 13.30 2.00
N ARG A 116 -4.16 14.30 1.44
CA ARG A 116 -4.76 14.23 0.11
C ARG A 116 -4.41 15.45 -0.73
N ILE A 117 -4.40 15.29 -2.06
CA ILE A 117 -4.46 16.43 -3.00
C ILE A 117 -5.90 16.97 -3.09
N ALA A 118 -6.08 18.13 -3.71
CA ALA A 118 -7.38 18.78 -3.91
C ALA A 118 -8.45 17.87 -4.55
N VAL A 119 -8.05 16.91 -5.37
CA VAL A 119 -8.93 15.92 -6.03
C VAL A 119 -9.13 14.66 -5.19
N GLY A 120 -8.87 14.72 -3.88
CA GLY A 120 -9.12 13.63 -2.94
C GLY A 120 -8.13 12.46 -2.97
N LYS A 121 -7.17 12.39 -3.90
CA LYS A 121 -6.19 11.28 -3.94
C LYS A 121 -5.19 11.36 -2.78
N VAL A 122 -4.97 10.25 -2.08
CA VAL A 122 -4.01 10.16 -0.96
C VAL A 122 -2.56 10.35 -1.46
N ILE A 123 -1.80 11.20 -0.78
CA ILE A 123 -0.39 11.50 -1.08
C ILE A 123 0.51 10.60 -0.22
N ARG A 124 0.74 9.38 -0.70
CA ARG A 124 1.58 8.37 -0.01
C ARG A 124 2.99 8.86 0.31
N LYS A 125 3.57 9.75 -0.51
CA LYS A 125 4.94 10.26 -0.33
C LYS A 125 5.12 11.01 1.00
N VAL A 126 4.10 11.72 1.49
CA VAL A 126 4.18 12.51 2.73
C VAL A 126 4.21 11.61 3.97
N LEU A 127 3.72 10.37 3.85
CA LEU A 127 3.69 9.39 4.92
C LEU A 127 5.02 8.62 5.08
N ARG A 128 5.96 8.77 4.14
CA ARG A 128 7.27 8.08 4.13
C ARG A 128 8.35 8.81 4.97
N THR A 129 7.95 9.45 6.07
CA THR A 129 8.88 10.08 7.03
C THR A 129 9.69 9.05 7.80
#